data_AF-A0A6B3M1V4-F1
#
_entry.id   AF-A0A6B3M1V4-F1
#
_cell.length_a   1.000
_cell.length_b   1.000
_cell.length_c   1.000
_cell.angle_alpha   90.00
_cell.angle_beta   90.00
_cell.angle_gamma   90.00
#
_symmetry.space_group_name_H-M   'P 1'
#
loop_
_entity.id
_entity.type
_entity.pdbx_description
1 polymer ?
#
loop_
_entity_poly.entity_id
_entity_poly.type
_entity_poly.pdbx_seq_one_letter_code
_entity_poly.pdbx_strand_id
1 'polypeptide(L)'
;MPAAQARTVNEAMIVAQGLPPQVQERIKEMANNSLEEGYKTLRLMLEDASKRNVSNMTSVVRSLDRTLELTPNDRDALYGKGLAYLTVYHATGERTIPNEWYPLSSTSNLKPCNSFGYGSVNDKLNEAINCLSNATSGKTYTSSPRVGLGKIYLELGVAFLNDRRYSDSISASQKALNNGTTEESRAYSHIGKAHYEIMLKNMTNGRGFESFKKAKVALEQSIKVAPNQWYPHRWLSALHANAHRYNYPGASSTESEQYANTWKVLYEQSPEGIARREQERLEQERLAAEEEKKRAEQMYQARLRSWKNRPCTFNPSLFAIANYGQCEEGYLDPKMPVGANQPMPEDWDL
;
A
#
# COMPACT_ATOMS: atom_id res chain seq x y z
N MET A 1 -14.06 -12.49 -34.06
CA MET A 1 -13.28 -11.27 -33.77
C MET A 1 -14.25 -10.20 -33.29
N PRO A 2 -14.09 -9.63 -32.08
CA PRO A 2 -14.90 -8.50 -31.63
C PRO A 2 -14.80 -7.33 -32.61
N ALA A 3 -15.90 -6.60 -32.85
CA ALA A 3 -15.94 -5.51 -33.84
C ALA A 3 -14.89 -4.41 -33.62
N ALA A 4 -14.48 -4.18 -32.36
CA ALA A 4 -13.40 -3.25 -32.02
C ALA A 4 -12.02 -3.76 -32.47
N GLN A 5 -11.73 -5.04 -32.19
CA GLN A 5 -10.48 -5.69 -32.63
C GLN A 5 -10.40 -5.75 -34.16
N ALA A 6 -11.54 -6.00 -34.83
CA ALA A 6 -11.63 -5.95 -36.28
C ALA A 6 -11.42 -4.52 -36.83
N ARG A 7 -11.84 -3.47 -36.11
CA ARG A 7 -11.60 -2.07 -36.49
C ARG A 7 -10.14 -1.68 -36.35
N THR A 8 -9.51 -1.96 -35.22
CA THR A 8 -8.09 -1.65 -34.99
C THR A 8 -7.18 -2.42 -35.95
N VAL A 9 -7.51 -3.68 -36.21
CA VAL A 9 -6.81 -4.47 -37.24
C VAL A 9 -7.08 -3.92 -38.63
N ASN A 10 -8.31 -3.50 -38.96
CA ASN A 10 -8.59 -2.86 -40.27
C ASN A 10 -7.85 -1.53 -40.42
N GLU A 11 -7.79 -0.67 -39.42
CA GLU A 11 -7.07 0.61 -39.46
C GLU A 11 -5.56 0.38 -39.62
N ALA A 12 -4.99 -0.58 -38.88
CA ALA A 12 -3.59 -0.99 -39.05
C ALA A 12 -3.34 -1.59 -40.44
N MET A 13 -4.28 -2.36 -40.98
CA MET A 13 -4.19 -2.96 -42.32
C MET A 13 -4.35 -1.93 -43.43
N ILE A 14 -5.15 -0.87 -43.25
CA ILE A 14 -5.27 0.26 -44.20
C ILE A 14 -3.92 0.98 -44.31
N VAL A 15 -3.23 1.20 -43.19
CA VAL A 15 -1.88 1.81 -43.18
C VAL A 15 -0.81 0.88 -43.77
N ALA A 16 -1.02 -0.43 -43.67
CA ALA A 16 -0.09 -1.44 -44.20
C ALA A 16 -0.28 -1.74 -45.70
N GLN A 17 -1.27 -1.13 -46.38
CA GLN A 17 -1.50 -1.34 -47.81
C GLN A 17 -0.30 -0.85 -48.62
N GLY A 18 0.36 -1.77 -49.31
CA GLY A 18 1.58 -1.52 -50.10
C GLY A 18 2.85 -2.13 -49.52
N LEU A 19 2.82 -2.67 -48.29
CA LEU A 19 3.94 -3.39 -47.69
C LEU A 19 3.99 -4.86 -48.15
N PRO A 20 5.15 -5.53 -48.09
CA PRO A 20 5.25 -6.95 -48.41
C PRO A 20 4.32 -7.82 -47.54
N PRO A 21 3.73 -8.92 -48.07
CA PRO A 21 2.76 -9.75 -47.35
C PRO A 21 3.24 -10.22 -45.96
N GLN A 22 4.53 -10.56 -45.85
CA GLN A 22 5.16 -11.00 -44.59
C GLN A 22 5.18 -9.90 -43.51
N VAL A 23 5.22 -8.62 -43.90
CA VAL A 23 5.20 -7.46 -43.00
C VAL A 23 3.77 -7.13 -42.57
N GLN A 24 2.81 -7.25 -43.49
CA GLN A 24 1.39 -7.09 -43.17
C GLN A 24 0.92 -8.15 -42.16
N GLU A 25 1.34 -9.41 -42.33
CA GLU A 25 1.01 -10.50 -41.41
C GLU A 25 1.60 -10.25 -40.01
N ARG A 26 2.85 -9.75 -39.93
CA ARG A 26 3.48 -9.33 -38.68
C ARG A 26 2.78 -8.16 -37.99
N ILE A 27 2.33 -7.14 -38.73
CA ILE A 27 1.58 -5.99 -38.17
C ILE A 27 0.24 -6.46 -37.60
N LYS A 28 -0.44 -7.37 -38.30
CA LYS A 28 -1.69 -8.00 -37.87
C LYS A 28 -1.49 -8.87 -36.61
N GLU A 29 -0.41 -9.63 -36.57
CA GLU A 29 0.00 -10.42 -35.40
C GLU A 29 0.33 -9.51 -34.21
N MET A 30 1.07 -8.41 -34.43
CA MET A 30 1.40 -7.41 -33.40
C MET A 30 0.18 -6.64 -32.91
N ALA A 31 -0.79 -6.31 -33.77
CA ALA A 31 -2.02 -5.65 -33.36
C ALA A 31 -2.90 -6.57 -32.49
N ASN A 32 -2.95 -7.86 -32.83
CA ASN A 32 -3.66 -8.87 -32.04
C ASN A 32 -2.93 -9.18 -30.72
N ASN A 33 -1.61 -9.36 -30.77
CA ASN A 33 -0.80 -9.67 -29.60
C ASN A 33 -0.65 -8.45 -28.67
N SER A 34 -0.50 -7.22 -29.17
CA SER A 34 -0.28 -6.06 -28.28
C SER A 34 -1.49 -5.70 -27.41
N LEU A 35 -2.71 -6.01 -27.85
CA LEU A 35 -3.90 -5.82 -27.04
C LEU A 35 -3.97 -6.91 -25.97
N GLU A 36 -3.85 -8.19 -26.34
CA GLU A 36 -3.94 -9.32 -25.41
C GLU A 36 -2.76 -9.37 -24.44
N GLU A 37 -1.53 -9.20 -24.94
CA GLU A 37 -0.32 -9.04 -24.13
C GLU A 37 -0.40 -7.73 -23.33
N GLY A 38 -1.04 -6.67 -23.86
CA GLY A 38 -1.30 -5.42 -23.14
C GLY A 38 -2.24 -5.61 -21.95
N TYR A 39 -3.35 -6.35 -22.10
CA TYR A 39 -4.26 -6.70 -21.02
C TYR A 39 -3.65 -7.70 -20.05
N LYS A 40 -2.87 -8.67 -20.53
CA LYS A 40 -2.15 -9.64 -19.70
C LYS A 40 -1.06 -8.95 -18.91
N THR A 41 -0.32 -8.03 -19.52
CA THR A 41 0.67 -7.18 -18.87
C THR A 41 0.00 -6.21 -17.90
N LEU A 42 -1.14 -5.60 -18.24
CA LEU A 42 -1.92 -4.76 -17.33
C LEU A 42 -2.46 -5.54 -16.14
N ARG A 43 -2.92 -6.76 -16.35
CA ARG A 43 -3.38 -7.66 -15.29
C ARG A 43 -2.24 -8.07 -14.38
N LEU A 44 -1.11 -8.51 -14.95
CA LEU A 44 0.08 -8.84 -14.19
C LEU A 44 0.62 -7.61 -13.47
N MET A 45 0.62 -6.43 -14.09
CA MET A 45 1.00 -5.17 -13.46
C MET A 45 0.02 -4.74 -12.37
N LEU A 46 -1.29 -4.98 -12.50
CA LEU A 46 -2.26 -4.67 -11.44
C LEU A 46 -2.14 -5.67 -10.27
N GLU A 47 -1.96 -6.95 -10.55
CA GLU A 47 -1.71 -7.99 -9.55
C GLU A 47 -0.39 -7.75 -8.81
N ASP A 48 0.66 -7.31 -9.52
CA ASP A 48 1.99 -7.07 -8.96
C ASP A 48 2.13 -5.67 -8.33
N ALA A 49 1.51 -4.63 -8.90
CA ALA A 49 1.50 -3.28 -8.33
C ALA A 49 0.57 -3.16 -7.12
N SER A 50 -0.41 -4.06 -6.95
CA SER A 50 -1.11 -4.24 -5.66
C SER A 50 -0.12 -4.57 -4.52
N LYS A 51 1.07 -5.10 -4.85
CA LYS A 51 2.11 -5.53 -3.92
C LYS A 51 3.26 -4.52 -3.76
N ARG A 52 3.00 -3.21 -3.68
CA ARG A 52 3.87 -2.18 -2.99
C ARG A 52 4.60 -1.13 -3.85
N ASN A 53 4.16 -0.75 -5.06
CA ASN A 53 4.80 0.41 -5.70
C ASN A 53 3.85 1.43 -6.35
N VAL A 54 3.63 2.55 -5.65
CA VAL A 54 2.83 3.70 -6.10
C VAL A 54 3.43 4.33 -7.36
N SER A 55 4.75 4.32 -7.55
CA SER A 55 5.38 4.91 -8.74
C SER A 55 4.95 4.23 -10.03
N ASN A 56 4.58 2.95 -9.96
CA ASN A 56 4.15 2.16 -11.11
C ASN A 56 2.67 2.42 -11.46
N MET A 57 1.89 3.02 -10.57
CA MET A 57 0.45 3.25 -10.81
C MET A 57 0.20 4.28 -11.91
N THR A 58 1.06 5.28 -12.08
CA THR A 58 0.86 6.23 -13.18
C THR A 58 1.10 5.61 -14.55
N SER A 59 2.09 4.71 -14.69
CA SER A 59 2.25 3.95 -15.93
C SER A 59 1.03 3.08 -16.22
N VAL A 60 0.44 2.46 -15.19
CA VAL A 60 -0.78 1.66 -15.31
C VAL A 60 -1.96 2.52 -15.79
N VAL A 61 -2.21 3.67 -15.13
CA VAL A 61 -3.28 4.61 -15.54
C VAL A 61 -3.09 5.08 -16.99
N ARG A 62 -1.87 5.46 -17.38
CA ARG A 62 -1.59 5.90 -18.76
C ARG A 62 -1.86 4.80 -19.80
N SER A 63 -1.52 3.55 -19.49
CA SER A 63 -1.82 2.43 -20.38
C SER A 63 -3.33 2.20 -20.50
N LEU A 64 -4.06 2.31 -19.39
CA LEU A 64 -5.52 2.18 -19.37
C LEU A 64 -6.22 3.32 -20.11
N ASP A 65 -5.68 4.54 -20.05
CA ASP A 65 -6.18 5.69 -20.81
C ASP A 65 -6.11 5.43 -22.31
N ARG A 66 -4.98 4.91 -22.82
CA ARG A 66 -4.84 4.53 -24.23
C ARG A 66 -5.84 3.44 -24.63
N THR A 67 -6.08 2.47 -23.76
CA THR A 67 -7.11 1.47 -24.00
C THR A 67 -8.49 2.10 -24.10
N LEU A 68 -8.83 3.04 -23.21
CA LEU A 68 -10.11 3.74 -23.21
C LEU A 68 -10.25 4.73 -24.38
N GLU A 69 -9.17 5.27 -24.93
CA GLU A 69 -9.20 6.05 -26.18
C GLU A 69 -9.69 5.17 -27.36
N LEU A 70 -9.26 3.91 -27.41
CA LEU A 70 -9.66 2.95 -28.44
C LEU A 70 -11.06 2.34 -28.17
N THR A 71 -11.33 2.01 -26.91
CA THR A 71 -12.57 1.39 -26.44
C THR A 71 -13.14 2.12 -25.21
N PRO A 72 -13.84 3.26 -25.39
CA PRO A 72 -14.27 4.13 -24.29
C PRO A 72 -15.12 3.49 -23.20
N ASN A 73 -15.81 2.40 -23.53
CA ASN A 73 -16.70 1.67 -22.61
C ASN A 73 -16.16 0.29 -22.23
N ASP A 74 -14.85 0.08 -22.36
CA ASP A 74 -14.23 -1.17 -21.95
C ASP A 74 -14.32 -1.33 -20.42
N ARG A 75 -15.11 -2.31 -20.00
CA ARG A 75 -15.37 -2.59 -18.59
C ARG A 75 -14.10 -2.90 -17.81
N ASP A 76 -13.20 -3.70 -18.37
CA ASP A 76 -12.02 -4.17 -17.65
C ASP A 76 -10.99 -3.04 -17.51
N ALA A 77 -10.86 -2.20 -18.54
CA ALA A 77 -10.02 -1.00 -18.49
C ALA A 77 -10.57 0.04 -17.49
N LEU A 78 -11.87 0.30 -17.49
CA LEU A 78 -12.52 1.19 -16.52
C LEU A 78 -12.34 0.66 -15.09
N TYR A 79 -12.54 -0.65 -14.88
CA TYR A 79 -12.33 -1.28 -13.58
C TYR A 79 -10.86 -1.18 -13.13
N GLY A 80 -9.91 -1.52 -14.01
CA GLY A 80 -8.48 -1.42 -13.72
C GLY A 80 -8.05 0.01 -13.37
N LYS A 81 -8.61 1.01 -14.06
CA LYS A 81 -8.30 2.43 -13.81
C LYS A 81 -8.87 2.87 -12.47
N GLY A 82 -10.09 2.45 -12.16
CA GLY A 82 -10.71 2.69 -10.85
C GLY A 82 -9.91 2.09 -9.70
N LEU A 83 -9.43 0.86 -9.84
CA LEU A 83 -8.55 0.22 -8.87
C LEU A 83 -7.23 0.96 -8.69
N ALA A 84 -6.55 1.33 -9.79
CA ALA A 84 -5.29 2.05 -9.72
C ALA A 84 -5.44 3.36 -8.92
N TYR A 85 -6.51 4.11 -9.16
CA TYR A 85 -6.80 5.31 -8.38
C TYR A 85 -7.14 5.04 -6.93
N LEU A 86 -7.89 3.97 -6.63
CA LEU A 86 -8.18 3.59 -5.25
C LEU A 86 -6.89 3.19 -4.51
N THR A 87 -5.97 2.49 -5.17
CA THR A 87 -4.67 2.14 -4.59
C THR A 87 -3.81 3.39 -4.35
N VAL A 88 -3.76 4.32 -5.31
CA VAL A 88 -3.07 5.61 -5.12
C VAL A 88 -3.70 6.39 -3.96
N TYR A 89 -5.03 6.44 -3.86
CA TYR A 89 -5.73 7.06 -2.74
C TYR A 89 -5.33 6.42 -1.40
N HIS A 90 -5.26 5.10 -1.33
CA HIS A 90 -4.85 4.40 -0.10
C HIS A 90 -3.38 4.61 0.27
N ALA A 91 -2.50 4.78 -0.71
CA ALA A 91 -1.07 4.95 -0.46
C ALA A 91 -0.66 6.41 -0.22
N THR A 92 -1.34 7.38 -0.84
CA THR A 92 -1.09 8.82 -0.66
C THR A 92 -1.93 9.42 0.45
N GLY A 93 -3.10 8.83 0.69
CA GLY A 93 -3.93 9.11 1.84
C GLY A 93 -3.31 8.50 3.09
N GLU A 94 -2.29 9.16 3.64
CA GLU A 94 -2.23 9.35 5.09
C GLU A 94 -3.53 10.05 5.51
N ARG A 95 -4.63 9.30 5.52
CA ARG A 95 -5.70 9.59 6.44
C ARG A 95 -5.07 9.34 7.79
N THR A 96 -4.82 10.41 8.53
CA THR A 96 -5.00 10.41 9.98
C THR A 96 -6.30 9.65 10.26
N ILE A 97 -6.18 8.34 10.48
CA ILE A 97 -7.04 7.64 11.43
C ILE A 97 -6.95 8.56 12.65
N PRO A 98 -8.05 9.12 13.18
CA PRO A 98 -7.98 10.02 14.33
C PRO A 98 -7.02 9.40 15.35
N ASN A 99 -5.95 10.12 15.67
CA ASN A 99 -4.79 9.66 16.44
C ASN A 99 -5.12 9.26 17.90
N GLU A 100 -6.40 9.05 18.21
CA GLU A 100 -6.89 8.76 19.57
C GLU A 100 -6.86 7.27 19.93
N TRP A 101 -6.53 6.37 18.99
CA TRP A 101 -6.66 4.91 19.23
C TRP A 101 -5.45 4.04 18.85
N TYR A 102 -4.35 4.64 18.39
CA TYR A 102 -3.04 3.98 18.25
C TYR A 102 -1.92 4.96 18.61
N PRO A 103 -1.07 4.68 19.61
CA PRO A 103 0.20 5.38 19.76
C PRO A 103 1.22 4.67 18.87
N LEU A 104 1.34 5.09 17.61
CA LEU A 104 2.49 4.71 16.78
C LEU A 104 3.07 5.95 16.09
N SER A 105 4.35 6.08 16.34
CA SER A 105 5.35 7.06 15.92
C SER A 105 5.19 7.68 14.54
N SER A 106 5.45 8.98 14.51
CA SER A 106 5.89 9.78 13.37
C SER A 106 6.81 9.03 12.39
N THR A 107 6.28 8.52 11.29
CA THR A 107 7.06 8.25 10.08
C THR A 107 7.10 9.50 9.21
N SER A 108 7.76 10.54 9.71
CA SER A 108 7.93 11.85 9.06
C SER A 108 8.96 11.86 7.92
N ASN A 109 9.41 10.71 7.41
CA ASN A 109 10.51 10.63 6.44
C ASN A 109 10.20 9.93 5.11
N LEU A 110 8.95 9.56 4.82
CA LEU A 110 8.55 9.32 3.44
C LEU A 110 8.29 10.68 2.79
N LYS A 111 9.30 11.23 2.11
CA LYS A 111 9.10 12.37 1.21
C LYS A 111 7.90 12.03 0.31
N PRO A 112 6.82 12.82 0.29
CA PRO A 112 5.74 12.63 -0.66
C PRO A 112 6.39 12.66 -2.04
N CYS A 113 6.20 11.61 -2.83
CA CYS A 113 6.72 11.53 -4.18
C CYS A 113 6.15 12.68 -5.00
N ASN A 114 6.90 13.79 -4.99
CA ASN A 114 6.46 15.04 -5.57
C ASN A 114 6.68 15.00 -7.07
N SER A 115 5.62 14.66 -7.81
CA SER A 115 5.23 15.17 -9.13
C SER A 115 4.44 14.13 -9.94
N PHE A 116 3.15 13.99 -9.61
CA PHE A 116 2.14 13.53 -10.57
C PHE A 116 1.02 14.57 -10.57
N GLY A 117 0.70 15.13 -11.75
CA GLY A 117 -0.25 16.23 -11.94
C GLY A 117 -1.42 16.21 -10.94
N TYR A 118 -1.41 17.19 -10.05
CA TYR A 118 -2.00 17.14 -8.72
C TYR A 118 -3.49 17.50 -8.73
N GLY A 119 -4.34 16.48 -8.67
CA GLY A 119 -5.61 16.60 -7.96
C GLY A 119 -5.39 16.36 -6.46
N SER A 120 -6.29 16.86 -5.62
CA SER A 120 -6.34 16.52 -4.19
C SER A 120 -6.48 14.99 -4.01
N VAL A 121 -6.13 14.45 -2.83
CA VAL A 121 -6.36 13.02 -2.52
C VAL A 121 -7.84 12.63 -2.77
N ASN A 122 -8.77 13.55 -2.50
CA ASN A 122 -10.19 13.34 -2.78
C ASN A 122 -10.51 13.29 -4.29
N ASP A 123 -9.74 13.96 -5.14
CA ASP A 123 -9.94 13.93 -6.59
C ASP A 123 -9.65 12.53 -7.13
N LYS A 124 -8.63 11.84 -6.59
CA LYS A 124 -8.33 10.45 -6.93
C LYS A 124 -9.42 9.48 -6.46
N LEU A 125 -10.01 9.73 -5.30
CA LEU A 125 -11.16 8.95 -4.85
C LEU A 125 -12.38 9.14 -5.77
N ASN A 126 -12.65 10.38 -6.18
CA ASN A 126 -13.75 10.69 -7.10
C ASN A 126 -13.52 10.07 -8.49
N GLU A 127 -12.29 10.12 -9.01
CA GLU A 127 -11.95 9.43 -10.25
C GLU A 127 -12.09 7.91 -10.13
N ALA A 128 -11.72 7.32 -8.99
CA ALA A 128 -11.95 5.90 -8.73
C ALA A 128 -13.44 5.55 -8.77
N ILE A 129 -14.28 6.33 -8.08
CA ILE A 129 -15.73 6.16 -8.05
C ILE A 129 -16.33 6.27 -9.46
N ASN A 130 -15.92 7.27 -10.24
CA ASN A 130 -16.41 7.48 -11.60
C ASN A 130 -16.02 6.31 -12.53
N CYS A 131 -14.77 5.88 -12.48
CA CYS A 131 -14.29 4.75 -13.30
C CYS A 131 -15.03 3.45 -12.94
N LEU A 132 -15.14 3.13 -11.64
CA LEU A 132 -15.83 1.93 -11.17
C LEU A 132 -17.34 1.98 -11.49
N SER A 133 -17.98 3.14 -11.36
CA SER A 133 -19.39 3.33 -11.72
C SER A 133 -19.60 3.10 -13.21
N ASN A 134 -18.77 3.68 -14.07
CA ASN A 134 -18.85 3.47 -15.51
C ASN A 134 -18.62 1.99 -15.87
N ALA A 135 -17.70 1.31 -15.19
CA ALA A 135 -17.45 -0.12 -15.38
C ALA A 135 -18.70 -0.99 -15.13
N THR A 136 -19.60 -0.59 -14.23
CA THR A 136 -20.87 -1.33 -14.01
C THR A 136 -21.80 -1.33 -15.22
N SER A 137 -21.71 -0.30 -16.07
CA SER A 137 -22.48 -0.14 -17.32
C SER A 137 -21.70 -0.50 -18.59
N GLY A 138 -20.38 -0.63 -18.48
CA GLY A 138 -19.48 -0.90 -19.59
C GLY A 138 -19.77 -2.21 -20.30
N LYS A 139 -19.47 -2.25 -21.60
CA LYS A 139 -19.58 -3.46 -22.42
C LYS A 139 -18.28 -4.26 -22.31
N THR A 140 -18.40 -5.58 -22.27
CA THR A 140 -17.26 -6.48 -22.32
C THR A 140 -16.94 -6.77 -23.78
N TYR A 141 -15.73 -6.43 -24.23
CA TYR A 141 -15.33 -6.59 -25.64
C TYR A 141 -14.45 -7.81 -25.91
N THR A 142 -14.01 -8.57 -24.88
CA THR A 142 -13.03 -9.66 -25.03
C THR A 142 -13.54 -11.03 -24.53
N SER A 143 -12.85 -12.08 -24.97
CA SER A 143 -13.03 -13.50 -24.61
C SER A 143 -12.25 -13.94 -23.36
N SER A 144 -11.57 -13.01 -22.68
CA SER A 144 -10.75 -13.29 -21.48
C SER A 144 -11.62 -13.48 -20.21
N PRO A 145 -11.11 -14.07 -19.11
CA PRO A 145 -11.86 -14.24 -17.87
C PRO A 145 -12.26 -12.86 -17.32
N ARG A 146 -13.55 -12.56 -17.46
CA ARG A 146 -14.13 -11.23 -17.25
C ARG A 146 -14.08 -10.85 -15.77
N VAL A 147 -13.83 -9.57 -15.48
CA VAL A 147 -14.10 -9.07 -14.12
C VAL A 147 -15.61 -9.16 -13.90
N GLY A 148 -16.01 -10.04 -12.98
CA GLY A 148 -17.41 -10.22 -12.62
C GLY A 148 -18.00 -8.93 -12.04
N LEU A 149 -19.26 -8.62 -12.37
CA LEU A 149 -19.97 -7.47 -11.83
C LEU A 149 -19.94 -7.44 -10.30
N GLY A 150 -19.97 -8.62 -9.65
CA GLY A 150 -19.81 -8.76 -8.20
C GLY A 150 -18.54 -8.07 -7.68
N LYS A 151 -17.40 -8.25 -8.35
CA LYS A 151 -16.12 -7.65 -7.95
C LYS A 151 -16.09 -6.14 -8.18
N ILE A 152 -16.64 -5.66 -9.30
CA ILE A 152 -16.73 -4.22 -9.59
C ILE A 152 -17.57 -3.51 -8.52
N TYR A 153 -18.75 -4.07 -8.19
CA TYR A 153 -19.61 -3.52 -7.16
C TYR A 153 -18.97 -3.55 -5.77
N LEU A 154 -18.17 -4.57 -5.47
CA LEU A 154 -17.46 -4.65 -4.20
C LEU A 154 -16.47 -3.50 -4.04
N GLU A 155 -15.64 -3.26 -5.06
CA GLU A 155 -14.65 -2.17 -5.02
C GLU A 155 -15.32 -0.79 -5.07
N LEU A 156 -16.44 -0.66 -5.77
CA LEU A 156 -17.26 0.56 -5.73
C LEU A 156 -17.81 0.81 -4.31
N GLY A 157 -18.23 -0.25 -3.61
CA GLY A 157 -18.64 -0.18 -2.21
C GLY A 157 -17.54 0.32 -1.28
N VAL A 158 -16.29 -0.13 -1.50
CA VAL A 158 -15.10 0.36 -0.80
C VAL A 158 -14.87 1.85 -1.07
N ALA A 159 -14.94 2.26 -2.33
CA ALA A 159 -14.72 3.65 -2.73
C ALA A 159 -15.76 4.59 -2.07
N PHE A 160 -17.05 4.23 -2.09
CA PHE A 160 -18.09 4.99 -1.40
C PHE A 160 -17.91 5.03 0.11
N LEU A 161 -17.43 3.95 0.72
CA LEU A 161 -17.15 3.90 2.15
C LEU A 161 -16.05 4.89 2.53
N ASN A 162 -14.99 4.94 1.72
CA ASN A 162 -13.89 5.89 1.89
C ASN A 162 -14.38 7.34 1.76
N ASP A 163 -15.30 7.60 0.83
CA ASP A 163 -15.93 8.91 0.59
C ASP A 163 -17.01 9.27 1.64
N ARG A 164 -17.22 8.41 2.64
CA ARG A 164 -18.25 8.57 3.69
C ARG A 164 -19.71 8.59 3.16
N ARG A 165 -19.93 8.09 1.94
CA ARG A 165 -21.24 7.86 1.32
C ARG A 165 -21.77 6.49 1.72
N TYR A 166 -22.11 6.33 3.00
CA TYR A 166 -22.40 5.03 3.60
C TYR A 166 -23.62 4.31 2.98
N SER A 167 -24.68 5.05 2.63
CA SER A 167 -25.85 4.46 1.96
C SER A 167 -25.50 3.88 0.58
N ASP A 168 -24.66 4.58 -0.18
CA ASP A 168 -24.20 4.12 -1.49
C ASP A 168 -23.25 2.93 -1.36
N SER A 169 -22.40 2.93 -0.33
CA SER A 169 -21.53 1.80 0.01
C SER A 169 -22.33 0.53 0.32
N ILE A 170 -23.39 0.65 1.13
CA ILE A 170 -24.30 -0.47 1.44
C ILE A 170 -24.96 -0.99 0.17
N SER A 171 -25.50 -0.09 -0.67
CA SER A 171 -26.16 -0.46 -1.93
C SER A 171 -25.22 -1.18 -2.89
N ALA A 172 -24.01 -0.65 -3.09
CA ALA A 172 -23.01 -1.26 -3.95
C ALA A 172 -22.56 -2.63 -3.41
N SER A 173 -22.33 -2.76 -2.11
CA SER A 173 -21.94 -4.03 -1.50
C SER A 173 -23.05 -5.09 -1.58
N GLN A 174 -24.32 -4.70 -1.45
CA GLN A 174 -25.45 -5.61 -1.66
C GLN A 174 -25.55 -6.05 -3.13
N LYS A 175 -25.33 -5.13 -4.08
CA LYS A 175 -25.23 -5.50 -5.51
C LYS A 175 -24.07 -6.46 -5.76
N ALA A 176 -22.95 -6.33 -5.05
CA ALA A 176 -21.83 -7.25 -5.15
C ALA A 176 -22.25 -8.69 -4.78
N LEU A 177 -22.96 -8.84 -3.65
CA LEU A 177 -23.51 -10.12 -3.20
C LEU A 177 -24.52 -10.68 -4.22
N ASN A 178 -25.46 -9.86 -4.69
CA ASN A 178 -26.47 -10.28 -5.65
C ASN A 178 -25.89 -10.68 -7.02
N ASN A 179 -24.68 -10.23 -7.35
CA ASN A 179 -23.96 -10.57 -8.58
C ASN A 179 -22.87 -11.65 -8.36
N GLY A 180 -22.93 -12.40 -7.25
CA GLY A 180 -22.08 -13.56 -7.01
C GLY A 180 -20.60 -13.24 -6.84
N THR A 181 -20.26 -12.20 -6.07
CA THR A 181 -18.85 -11.95 -5.70
C THR A 181 -18.28 -13.14 -4.93
N THR A 182 -17.05 -13.56 -5.25
CA THR A 182 -16.33 -14.60 -4.50
C THR A 182 -15.83 -14.12 -3.14
N GLU A 183 -15.90 -12.80 -2.89
CA GLU A 183 -15.45 -12.15 -1.66
C GLU A 183 -16.63 -11.75 -0.78
N GLU A 184 -17.60 -12.66 -0.58
CA GLU A 184 -18.84 -12.40 0.17
C GLU A 184 -18.57 -11.85 1.58
N SER A 185 -17.61 -12.42 2.30
CA SER A 185 -17.21 -11.92 3.63
C SER A 185 -16.81 -10.45 3.59
N ARG A 186 -16.02 -10.04 2.58
CA ARG A 186 -15.58 -8.65 2.44
C ARG A 186 -16.76 -7.72 2.14
N ALA A 187 -17.72 -8.15 1.32
CA ALA A 187 -18.94 -7.40 1.07
C ALA A 187 -19.77 -7.19 2.36
N TYR A 188 -20.00 -8.26 3.13
CA TYR A 188 -20.70 -8.19 4.42
C TYR A 188 -19.96 -7.30 5.43
N SER A 189 -18.64 -7.39 5.48
CA SER A 189 -17.78 -6.53 6.31
C SER A 189 -17.96 -5.05 5.98
N HIS A 190 -18.06 -4.68 4.69
CA HIS A 190 -18.27 -3.29 4.28
C HIS A 190 -19.67 -2.79 4.61
N ILE A 191 -20.71 -3.62 4.42
CA ILE A 191 -22.08 -3.32 4.87
C ILE A 191 -22.09 -3.06 6.38
N GLY A 192 -21.46 -3.96 7.15
CA GLY A 192 -21.35 -3.85 8.60
C GLY A 192 -20.65 -2.57 9.05
N LYS A 193 -19.50 -2.26 8.44
CA LYS A 193 -18.76 -1.02 8.71
C LYS A 193 -19.55 0.23 8.32
N ALA A 194 -20.22 0.24 7.18
CA ALA A 194 -21.04 1.38 6.77
C ALA A 194 -22.17 1.65 7.77
N HIS A 195 -22.86 0.61 8.25
CA HIS A 195 -23.87 0.74 9.30
C HIS A 195 -23.27 1.17 10.65
N TYR A 196 -22.08 0.69 11.01
CA TYR A 196 -21.36 1.16 12.20
C TYR A 196 -21.07 2.67 12.15
N GLU A 197 -20.65 3.19 11.00
CA GLU A 197 -20.40 4.63 10.82
C GLU A 197 -21.70 5.45 10.85
N ILE A 198 -22.79 4.94 10.28
CA ILE A 198 -24.12 5.56 10.40
C ILE A 198 -24.59 5.55 11.85
N MET A 199 -24.32 4.48 12.59
CA MET A 199 -24.62 4.39 14.03
C MET A 199 -23.87 5.51 14.76
N LEU A 200 -22.54 5.62 14.58
CA LEU A 200 -21.72 6.67 15.21
C LEU A 200 -22.28 8.08 14.98
N LYS A 201 -22.63 8.41 13.72
CA LYS A 201 -23.23 9.71 13.37
C LYS A 201 -24.58 9.98 14.04
N ASN A 202 -25.32 8.94 14.42
CA ASN A 202 -26.67 9.03 14.96
C ASN A 202 -26.75 8.71 16.46
N MET A 203 -25.61 8.52 17.15
CA MET A 203 -25.58 8.16 18.56
C MET A 203 -26.24 9.21 19.46
N THR A 204 -26.00 10.49 19.19
CA THR A 204 -26.50 11.60 20.02
C THR A 204 -28.02 11.76 19.98
N ASN A 205 -28.67 11.20 18.96
CA ASN A 205 -30.09 11.43 18.69
C ASN A 205 -30.97 10.18 18.94
N GLY A 206 -30.43 9.14 19.57
CA GLY A 206 -31.15 7.88 19.85
C GLY A 206 -31.48 7.03 18.61
N ARG A 207 -31.20 7.51 17.40
CA ARG A 207 -31.48 6.84 16.11
C ARG A 207 -30.42 5.82 15.69
N GLY A 208 -29.31 5.72 16.43
CA GLY A 208 -28.21 4.80 16.12
C GLY A 208 -28.55 3.31 16.32
N PHE A 209 -29.56 2.98 17.14
CA PHE A 209 -29.85 1.59 17.52
C PHE A 209 -30.21 0.68 16.34
N GLU A 210 -30.98 1.18 15.37
CA GLU A 210 -31.32 0.39 14.18
C GLU A 210 -30.07 0.09 13.33
N SER A 211 -29.15 1.05 13.25
CA SER A 211 -27.88 0.86 12.53
C SER A 211 -26.95 -0.09 13.28
N PHE A 212 -26.96 -0.08 14.62
CA PHE A 212 -26.26 -1.08 15.44
C PHE A 212 -26.70 -2.51 15.10
N LYS A 213 -28.02 -2.79 15.10
CA LYS A 213 -28.54 -4.13 14.77
C LYS A 213 -28.10 -4.58 13.38
N LYS A 214 -28.21 -3.70 12.38
CA LYS A 214 -27.81 -4.01 10.99
C LYS A 214 -26.30 -4.22 10.86
N ALA A 215 -25.49 -3.43 11.56
CA ALA A 215 -24.04 -3.60 11.60
C ALA A 215 -23.68 -4.96 12.20
N LYS A 216 -24.28 -5.32 13.35
CA LYS A 216 -24.04 -6.60 14.04
C LYS A 216 -24.33 -7.78 13.13
N VAL A 217 -25.54 -7.84 12.57
CA VAL A 217 -25.97 -8.94 11.68
C VAL A 217 -25.04 -9.09 10.47
N ALA A 218 -24.65 -7.98 9.82
CA ALA A 218 -23.77 -8.04 8.67
C ALA A 218 -22.35 -8.53 9.03
N LEU A 219 -21.79 -8.07 10.16
CA LEU A 219 -20.46 -8.50 10.61
C LEU A 219 -20.45 -9.96 11.06
N GLU A 220 -21.49 -10.43 11.75
CA GLU A 220 -21.64 -11.85 12.12
C GLU A 220 -21.75 -12.74 10.88
N GLN A 221 -22.49 -12.29 9.86
CA GLN A 221 -22.58 -13.01 8.59
C GLN A 221 -21.22 -13.04 7.86
N SER A 222 -20.42 -11.97 7.93
CA SER A 222 -19.04 -11.96 7.42
C SER A 222 -18.17 -13.01 8.12
N ILE A 223 -18.23 -13.09 9.46
CA ILE A 223 -17.49 -14.09 10.25
C ILE A 223 -17.94 -15.51 9.90
N LYS A 224 -19.26 -15.74 9.72
CA LYS A 224 -19.79 -17.05 9.32
C LYS A 224 -19.24 -17.52 7.98
N VAL A 225 -19.09 -16.61 7.01
CA VAL A 225 -18.54 -16.92 5.68
C VAL A 225 -17.03 -17.16 5.74
N ALA A 226 -16.28 -16.35 6.50
CA ALA A 226 -14.83 -16.46 6.60
C ALA A 226 -14.35 -16.23 8.04
N PRO A 227 -14.39 -17.27 8.91
CA PRO A 227 -14.16 -17.11 10.35
C PRO A 227 -12.73 -16.66 10.70
N ASN A 228 -11.77 -16.98 9.82
CA ASN A 228 -10.35 -16.67 10.01
C ASN A 228 -9.97 -15.25 9.53
N GLN A 229 -10.92 -14.45 9.02
CA GLN A 229 -10.63 -13.07 8.63
C GLN A 229 -10.66 -12.14 9.85
N TRP A 230 -9.55 -11.48 10.15
CA TRP A 230 -9.44 -10.57 11.31
C TRP A 230 -10.33 -9.31 11.20
N TYR A 231 -10.59 -8.84 9.98
CA TYR A 231 -11.27 -7.56 9.72
C TYR A 231 -12.68 -7.45 10.34
N PRO A 232 -13.62 -8.39 10.11
CA PRO A 232 -14.96 -8.30 10.71
C PRO A 232 -14.94 -8.38 12.25
N HIS A 233 -14.06 -9.19 12.85
CA HIS A 233 -13.92 -9.28 14.31
C HIS A 233 -13.48 -7.94 14.92
N ARG A 234 -12.58 -7.21 14.26
CA ARG A 234 -12.17 -5.87 14.69
C ARG A 234 -13.34 -4.90 14.73
N TRP A 235 -14.16 -4.87 13.69
CA TRP A 235 -15.33 -3.98 13.63
C TRP A 235 -16.41 -4.38 14.60
N LEU A 236 -16.61 -5.68 14.83
CA LEU A 236 -17.61 -6.16 15.78
C LEU A 236 -17.19 -5.84 17.22
N SER A 237 -15.91 -5.99 17.56
CA SER A 237 -15.36 -5.53 18.85
C SER A 237 -15.62 -4.03 19.08
N ALA A 238 -15.31 -3.18 18.08
CA ALA A 238 -15.53 -1.73 18.15
C ALA A 238 -17.03 -1.36 18.20
N LEU A 239 -17.88 -2.10 17.49
CA LEU A 239 -19.33 -1.95 17.51
C LEU A 239 -19.87 -2.19 18.92
N HIS A 240 -19.52 -3.31 19.56
CA HIS A 240 -19.95 -3.64 20.91
C HIS A 240 -19.40 -2.66 21.96
N ALA A 241 -18.13 -2.25 21.85
CA ALA A 241 -17.52 -1.28 22.77
C ALA A 241 -18.26 0.06 22.77
N ASN A 242 -18.56 0.60 21.58
CA ASN A 242 -19.28 1.86 21.48
C ASN A 242 -20.75 1.70 21.88
N ALA A 243 -21.43 0.66 21.42
CA ALA A 243 -22.82 0.43 21.77
C ALA A 243 -23.03 0.25 23.28
N HIS A 244 -22.08 -0.39 23.98
CA HIS A 244 -22.08 -0.53 25.43
C HIS A 244 -21.96 0.82 26.15
N ARG A 245 -21.08 1.72 25.67
CA ARG A 245 -20.95 3.09 26.22
C ARG A 245 -22.26 3.90 26.18
N TYR A 246 -23.15 3.58 25.24
CA TYR A 246 -24.44 4.24 25.08
C TYR A 246 -25.63 3.38 25.55
N ASN A 247 -25.40 2.31 26.30
CA ASN A 247 -26.44 1.43 26.86
C ASN A 247 -27.40 0.85 25.81
N TYR A 248 -26.91 0.51 24.61
CA TYR A 248 -27.75 -0.11 23.59
C TYR A 248 -28.10 -1.56 23.97
N PRO A 249 -29.38 -1.97 23.88
CA PRO A 249 -29.79 -3.36 24.13
C PRO A 249 -29.00 -4.36 23.27
N GLY A 250 -28.46 -5.41 23.90
CA GLY A 250 -27.68 -6.44 23.22
C GLY A 250 -26.23 -6.05 22.93
N ALA A 251 -25.76 -4.89 23.42
CA ALA A 251 -24.34 -4.60 23.55
C ALA A 251 -23.79 -5.29 24.80
N SER A 252 -22.58 -5.84 24.71
CA SER A 252 -21.93 -6.59 25.78
C SER A 252 -20.45 -6.25 25.79
N SER A 253 -19.94 -5.79 26.93
CA SER A 253 -18.51 -5.57 27.14
C SER A 253 -17.73 -6.88 27.00
N THR A 254 -18.31 -7.99 27.45
CA THR A 254 -17.72 -9.33 27.34
C THR A 254 -17.61 -9.77 25.88
N GLU A 255 -18.66 -9.59 25.07
CA GLU A 255 -18.58 -9.89 23.63
C GLU A 255 -17.56 -8.98 22.93
N SER A 256 -17.52 -7.69 23.31
CA SER A 256 -16.51 -6.74 22.77
C SER A 256 -15.09 -7.23 23.03
N GLU A 257 -14.80 -7.70 24.25
CA GLU A 257 -13.50 -8.23 24.65
C GLU A 257 -13.17 -9.56 23.95
N GLN A 258 -14.14 -10.46 23.82
CA GLN A 258 -13.97 -11.73 23.08
C GLN A 258 -13.58 -11.47 21.62
N TYR A 259 -14.32 -10.60 20.92
CA TYR A 259 -13.96 -10.20 19.56
C TYR A 259 -12.62 -9.46 19.52
N ALA A 260 -12.30 -8.64 20.55
CA ALA A 260 -11.03 -7.93 20.67
C ALA A 260 -9.84 -8.89 20.68
N ASN A 261 -9.92 -9.92 21.51
CA ASN A 261 -8.87 -10.92 21.64
C ASN A 261 -8.75 -11.76 20.36
N THR A 262 -9.88 -12.14 19.76
CA THR A 262 -9.92 -12.91 18.52
C THR A 262 -9.26 -12.16 17.36
N TRP A 263 -9.62 -10.89 17.12
CA TRP A 263 -9.06 -10.15 15.98
C TRP A 263 -7.57 -9.88 16.14
N LYS A 264 -7.06 -9.68 17.37
CA LYS A 264 -5.61 -9.50 17.61
C LYS A 264 -4.83 -10.73 17.17
N VAL A 265 -5.26 -11.92 17.59
CA VAL A 265 -4.63 -13.20 17.21
C VAL A 265 -4.68 -13.40 15.70
N LEU A 266 -5.86 -13.21 15.08
CA LEU A 266 -6.00 -13.36 13.63
C LEU A 266 -5.20 -12.32 12.84
N TYR A 267 -5.08 -11.09 13.34
CA TYR A 267 -4.28 -10.04 12.72
C TYR A 267 -2.79 -10.38 12.78
N GLU A 268 -2.28 -10.85 13.92
CA GLU A 268 -0.88 -11.27 14.06
C GLU A 268 -0.50 -12.41 13.10
N GLN A 269 -1.46 -13.28 12.80
CA GLN A 269 -1.31 -14.39 11.85
C GLN A 269 -1.52 -13.98 10.38
N SER A 270 -2.06 -12.79 10.12
CA SER A 270 -2.33 -12.33 8.76
C SER A 270 -1.05 -11.88 8.05
N PRO A 271 -1.04 -11.84 6.70
CA PRO A 271 0.09 -11.29 5.95
C PRO A 271 0.47 -9.87 6.37
N GLU A 272 -0.52 -9.04 6.71
CA GLU A 272 -0.30 -7.68 7.22
C GLU A 272 0.36 -7.67 8.60
N GLY A 273 -0.10 -8.53 9.53
CA GLY A 273 0.52 -8.62 10.86
C GLY A 273 1.93 -9.19 10.81
N ILE A 274 2.20 -10.16 9.93
CA ILE A 274 3.54 -10.69 9.68
C ILE A 274 4.44 -9.60 9.10
N ALA A 275 3.99 -8.88 8.07
CA ALA A 275 4.75 -7.79 7.46
C ALA A 275 5.05 -6.66 8.46
N ARG A 276 4.09 -6.35 9.35
CA ARG A 276 4.29 -5.36 10.41
C ARG A 276 5.33 -5.81 11.42
N ARG A 277 5.27 -7.05 11.91
CA ARG A 277 6.28 -7.59 12.86
C ARG A 277 7.67 -7.58 12.24
N GLU A 278 7.76 -7.91 10.96
CA GLU A 278 9.01 -7.85 10.23
C GLU A 278 9.54 -6.41 10.11
N GLN A 279 8.66 -5.45 9.83
CA GLN A 279 9.04 -4.04 9.80
C GLN A 279 9.48 -3.53 11.17
N GLU A 280 8.78 -3.91 12.25
CA GLU A 280 9.15 -3.56 13.63
C GLU A 280 10.51 -4.17 14.01
N ARG A 281 10.77 -5.42 13.61
CA ARG A 281 12.08 -6.08 13.77
C ARG A 281 13.18 -5.32 13.04
N LEU A 282 12.99 -4.99 11.77
CA LEU A 282 13.96 -4.24 10.98
C LEU A 282 14.22 -2.83 11.55
N GLU A 283 13.19 -2.18 12.07
CA GLU A 283 13.34 -0.87 12.73
C GLU A 283 14.10 -0.99 14.06
N GLN A 284 13.85 -2.04 14.85
CA GLN A 284 14.62 -2.32 16.06
C GLN A 284 16.10 -2.60 15.74
N GLU A 285 16.38 -3.38 14.70
CA GLU A 285 17.75 -3.62 14.21
C GLU A 285 18.41 -2.33 13.75
N ARG A 286 17.68 -1.48 13.03
CA ARG A 286 18.16 -0.16 12.59
C ARG A 286 18.51 0.74 13.78
N LEU A 287 17.65 0.80 14.79
CA LEU A 287 17.87 1.59 16.00
C LEU A 287 19.05 1.05 16.81
N ALA A 288 19.18 -0.26 16.96
CA ALA A 288 20.31 -0.90 17.63
C ALA A 288 21.64 -0.59 16.92
N ALA A 289 21.67 -0.67 15.59
CA ALA A 289 22.85 -0.31 14.79
C ALA A 289 23.19 1.19 14.91
N GLU A 290 22.18 2.07 15.00
CA GLU A 290 22.38 3.50 15.22
C GLU A 290 22.97 3.79 16.61
N GLU A 291 22.51 3.08 17.65
CA GLU A 291 23.07 3.18 19.00
C GLU A 291 24.51 2.67 19.07
N GLU A 292 24.81 1.53 18.43
CA GLU A 292 26.17 0.99 18.35
C GLU A 292 27.11 1.97 17.64
N LYS A 293 26.68 2.56 16.52
CA LYS A 293 27.43 3.61 15.82
C LYS A 293 27.69 4.83 16.73
N LYS A 294 26.70 5.26 17.52
CA LYS A 294 26.88 6.36 18.49
C LYS A 294 27.88 6.00 19.58
N ARG A 295 27.86 4.77 20.10
CA ARG A 295 28.85 4.29 21.08
C ARG A 295 30.26 4.26 20.51
N ALA A 296 30.42 3.74 19.28
CA ALA A 296 31.71 3.71 18.60
C ALA A 296 32.28 5.13 18.38
N GLU A 297 31.44 6.08 17.95
CA GLU A 297 31.84 7.48 17.81
C GLU A 297 32.25 8.09 19.16
N GLN A 298 31.50 7.84 20.23
CA GLN A 298 31.86 8.31 21.57
C GLN A 298 33.20 7.75 22.05
N MET A 299 33.47 6.47 21.83
CA MET A 299 34.75 5.84 22.15
C MET A 299 35.91 6.45 21.34
N TYR A 300 35.69 6.67 20.04
CA TYR A 300 36.67 7.33 19.17
C TYR A 300 37.00 8.74 19.66
N GLN A 301 35.98 9.55 19.97
CA GLN A 301 36.15 10.90 20.50
C GLN A 301 36.86 10.90 21.86
N ALA A 302 36.55 9.95 22.75
CA ALA A 302 37.25 9.79 24.02
C ALA A 302 38.74 9.48 23.81
N ARG A 303 39.07 8.59 22.86
CA ARG A 303 40.44 8.24 22.51
C ARG A 303 41.21 9.43 21.92
N LEU A 304 40.57 10.22 21.05
CA LEU A 304 41.16 11.46 20.51
C LEU A 304 41.47 12.47 21.62
N ARG A 305 40.57 12.65 22.59
CA ARG A 305 40.81 13.53 23.75
C ARG A 305 41.97 13.03 24.61
N SER A 306 42.04 11.73 24.87
CA SER A 306 43.16 11.12 25.59
C SER A 306 44.49 11.37 24.89
N TRP A 307 44.54 11.21 23.55
CA TRP A 307 45.74 11.49 22.76
C TRP A 307 46.15 12.97 22.81
N LYS A 308 45.22 13.91 22.64
CA LYS A 308 45.52 15.35 22.71
C LYS A 308 46.04 15.81 24.07
N ASN A 309 45.63 15.13 25.15
CA ASN A 309 46.02 15.46 26.51
C ASN A 309 47.24 14.69 27.01
N ARG A 310 47.84 13.81 26.20
CA ARG A 310 49.13 13.20 26.59
C ARG A 310 50.20 14.29 26.52
N PRO A 311 50.82 14.67 27.64
CA PRO A 311 51.95 15.58 27.58
C PRO A 311 52.99 14.94 26.67
N CYS A 312 53.49 15.68 25.69
CA CYS A 312 54.65 15.26 24.92
C CYS A 312 55.81 15.15 25.90
N THR A 313 55.99 13.96 26.50
CA THR A 313 57.20 13.64 27.24
C THR A 313 58.30 13.52 26.20
N PHE A 314 58.88 14.66 25.84
CA PHE A 314 60.08 14.73 25.05
C PHE A 314 61.13 13.98 25.85
N ASN A 315 61.53 12.79 25.39
CA ASN A 315 62.62 12.06 25.99
C ASN A 315 63.92 12.45 25.28
N PRO A 316 64.73 13.36 25.85
CA PRO A 316 65.93 13.87 25.20
C PRO A 316 67.02 12.79 24.99
N SER A 317 66.91 11.62 25.63
CA SER A 317 67.91 10.55 25.49
C SER A 317 67.76 9.71 24.21
N LEU A 318 66.65 9.82 23.47
CA LEU A 318 66.45 9.14 22.19
C LEU A 318 66.88 9.98 20.96
N PHE A 319 67.23 11.25 21.15
CA PHE A 319 67.64 12.14 20.06
C PHE A 319 69.12 12.03 19.66
N ALA A 320 69.89 11.14 20.31
CA ALA A 320 71.31 11.00 20.00
C ALA A 320 71.61 10.14 18.75
N ILE A 321 70.62 9.53 18.08
CA ILE A 321 70.87 8.61 16.94
C ILE A 321 70.14 9.01 15.64
N ALA A 322 69.13 9.88 15.67
CA ALA A 322 68.44 10.31 14.45
C ALA A 322 68.77 11.77 14.11
N ASN A 323 69.89 11.94 13.41
CA ASN A 323 70.27 13.20 12.78
C ASN A 323 69.41 13.41 11.50
N TYR A 324 68.82 14.60 11.39
CA TYR A 324 68.17 15.20 10.22
C TYR A 324 66.84 14.64 9.70
N GLY A 325 65.77 15.26 10.18
CA GLY A 325 64.48 15.35 9.49
C GLY A 325 63.59 16.35 10.24
N GLN A 326 63.61 17.61 9.79
CA GLN A 326 62.97 18.76 10.44
C GLN A 326 61.48 18.51 10.71
N CYS A 327 61.06 18.67 11.98
CA CYS A 327 59.67 18.94 12.32
C CYS A 327 59.37 20.41 12.01
N GLU A 328 59.14 20.73 10.73
CA GLU A 328 58.41 21.95 10.39
C GLU A 328 56.93 21.75 10.73
N GLU A 329 56.32 22.79 11.29
CA GLU A 329 54.88 22.95 11.49
C GLU A 329 54.18 23.00 10.12
N GLY A 330 54.17 21.88 9.40
CA GLY A 330 53.48 21.70 8.14
C GLY A 330 52.12 21.08 8.36
N TYR A 331 51.08 21.79 7.94
CA TYR A 331 49.73 21.27 7.66
C TYR A 331 49.75 19.77 7.30
N LEU A 332 49.24 18.92 8.18
CA LEU A 332 48.93 17.54 7.84
C LEU A 332 47.69 17.54 6.94
N ASP A 333 47.93 17.53 5.63
CA ASP A 333 46.94 17.19 4.60
C ASP A 333 46.44 15.75 4.86
N PRO A 334 45.13 15.53 5.10
CA PRO A 334 44.60 14.20 5.39
C PRO A 334 44.40 13.42 4.09
N LYS A 335 45.49 13.04 3.43
CA LYS A 335 45.51 11.98 2.43
C LYS A 335 46.36 10.83 2.95
N MET A 336 45.74 9.92 3.69
CA MET A 336 46.36 8.62 3.97
C MET A 336 46.60 7.87 2.65
N PRO A 337 47.74 7.18 2.49
CA PRO A 337 47.94 6.28 1.37
C PRO A 337 47.06 5.04 1.57
N VAL A 338 46.17 4.81 0.60
CA VAL A 338 45.52 3.53 0.39
C VAL A 338 46.60 2.54 -0.04
N GLY A 339 47.04 1.67 0.87
CA GLY A 339 48.10 0.72 0.58
C GLY A 339 48.25 -0.40 1.60
N ALA A 340 47.79 -1.58 1.19
CA ALA A 340 48.22 -2.91 1.61
C ALA A 340 47.74 -3.47 2.96
N ASN A 341 46.74 -4.34 2.87
CA ASN A 341 46.64 -5.65 3.55
C ASN A 341 47.79 -5.96 4.53
N GLN A 342 47.61 -5.61 5.80
CA GLN A 342 48.22 -6.34 6.90
C GLN A 342 47.11 -7.00 7.71
N PRO A 343 47.21 -8.30 8.02
CA PRO A 343 46.25 -8.94 8.93
C PRO A 343 46.37 -8.27 10.29
N MET A 344 45.22 -7.94 10.90
CA MET A 344 45.18 -7.46 12.29
C MET A 344 45.82 -8.53 13.20
N PRO A 345 46.62 -8.14 14.22
CA PRO A 345 47.11 -9.07 15.23
C PRO A 345 45.95 -9.69 16.01
N GLU A 346 45.95 -11.01 16.16
CA GLU A 346 44.88 -11.81 16.78
C GLU A 346 44.72 -11.60 18.31
N ASP A 347 45.57 -10.80 18.95
CA ASP A 347 45.65 -10.74 20.42
C ASP A 347 45.00 -9.49 21.04
N TRP A 348 43.81 -9.11 20.57
CA TRP A 348 42.96 -8.14 21.28
C TRP A 348 41.66 -8.83 21.71
N ASP A 349 41.77 -9.63 22.77
CA ASP A 349 40.63 -10.15 23.52
C ASP A 349 39.79 -9.00 24.09
N LEU A 350 38.48 -9.08 23.81
CA LEU A 350 37.41 -8.24 24.37
C LEU A 350 36.94 -8.77 25.73
#